data_AF-A0A1G2VVX2-F1
#
_entry.id   AF-A0A1G2VVX2-F1
#
_cell.length_a   1.000
_cell.length_b   1.000
_cell.length_c   1.000
_cell.angle_alpha   90.00
_cell.angle_beta   90.00
_cell.angle_gamma   90.00
#
_symmetry.space_group_name_H-M   'P 1'
#
loop_
_entity.id
_entity.type
_entity.pdbx_description
1 polymer ?
#
loop_
_entity_poly.entity_id
_entity_poly.type
_entity_poly.pdbx_seq_one_letter_code
_entity_poly.pdbx_strand_id
1 'polypeptide(L)' 'MKNSLTSTITLLIASASPAFAANGSSSAGIGIITILFLGFFGLIVATQVLPGLFLFFTGTKSLFGKRNNEIASKR' A
#
# COMPACT_ATOMS: atom_id res chain seq x y z
N MET A 1 -15.08 -10.86 -12.40
CA MET A 1 -13.74 -10.51 -11.84
C MET A 1 -13.37 -9.02 -11.96
N LYS A 2 -14.21 -8.15 -12.54
CA LYS A 2 -13.89 -6.72 -12.75
C LYS A 2 -14.06 -5.87 -11.47
N ASN A 3 -14.78 -6.39 -10.48
CA ASN A 3 -15.20 -5.66 -9.29
C ASN A 3 -14.13 -5.64 -8.17
N SER A 4 -13.17 -6.58 -8.19
CA SER A 4 -12.14 -6.67 -7.14
C SER A 4 -11.06 -5.60 -7.30
N LEU A 5 -10.63 -5.32 -8.54
CA LEU A 5 -9.66 -4.26 -8.84
C LEU A 5 -10.20 -2.89 -8.43
N THR A 6 -11.47 -2.61 -8.76
CA THR A 6 -12.15 -1.38 -8.35
C THR A 6 -12.26 -1.28 -6.83
N SER A 7 -12.55 -2.37 -6.12
CA SER A 7 -12.61 -2.34 -4.65
C SER A 7 -11.25 -2.04 -4.01
N THR A 8 -10.16 -2.59 -4.54
CA THR A 8 -8.80 -2.30 -4.05
C THR A 8 -8.42 -0.84 -4.27
N ILE A 9 -8.73 -0.29 -5.45
CA ILE A 9 -8.45 1.12 -5.78
C ILE A 9 -9.30 2.06 -4.91
N THR A 10 -10.58 1.74 -4.71
CA THR A 10 -11.47 2.51 -3.84
C THR A 10 -10.99 2.49 -2.38
N LEU A 11 -10.52 1.35 -1.88
CA LEU A 11 -9.96 1.25 -0.52
C LEU A 11 -8.68 2.11 -0.37
N LEU A 12 -7.84 2.13 -1.41
CA LEU A 12 -6.61 2.92 -1.44
C LEU A 12 -6.90 4.43 -1.43
N ILE A 13 -7.85 4.88 -2.25
CA ILE A 13 -8.27 6.28 -2.33
C ILE A 13 -8.99 6.70 -1.03
N ALA A 14 -9.84 5.84 -0.47
CA ALA A 14 -10.52 6.09 0.80
C ALA A 14 -9.55 6.18 2.00
N SER A 15 -8.37 5.57 1.91
CA SER A 15 -7.33 5.68 2.94
C SER A 15 -6.51 6.99 2.87
N ALA A 16 -6.60 7.72 1.75
CA ALA A 16 -5.90 8.98 1.56
C ALA A 16 -6.69 10.14 2.21
N SER A 17 -6.63 10.26 3.54
CA SER A 17 -7.17 11.43 4.25
C SER A 17 -6.25 12.65 4.10
N PRO A 18 -6.77 13.83 3.71
CA PRO A 18 -5.96 15.05 3.62
C PRO A 18 -5.55 15.54 5.01
N ALA A 19 -4.25 15.79 5.19
CA ALA A 19 -3.68 16.42 6.37
C ALA A 19 -3.91 17.93 6.31
N PHE A 20 -4.96 18.44 6.96
CA PHE A 20 -5.11 19.88 7.15
C PHE A 20 -4.05 20.38 8.14
N ALA A 21 -3.01 21.02 7.62
CA ALA A 21 -1.99 21.70 8.42
C ALA A 21 -2.63 22.84 9.21
N ALA A 22 -2.61 22.73 10.54
CA ALA A 22 -3.01 23.80 11.44
C ALA A 22 -2.00 24.95 11.35
N ASN A 23 -2.42 26.09 10.79
CA ASN A 23 -1.69 27.35 10.88
C ASN A 23 -1.68 27.80 12.36
N GLY A 24 -0.53 27.74 13.05
CA GLY A 24 -0.41 28.40 14.35
C GLY A 24 0.78 28.05 15.24
N SER A 25 1.75 28.97 15.25
CA SER A 25 2.63 29.36 16.37
C SER A 25 3.88 28.53 16.70
N SER A 26 5.01 29.01 16.17
CA SER A 26 6.19 29.47 16.95
C SER A 26 6.55 28.74 18.25
N SER A 27 6.90 27.46 18.18
CA SER A 27 7.80 26.84 19.14
C SER A 27 8.87 26.07 18.36
N ALA A 28 10.13 26.22 18.74
CA ALA A 28 11.31 25.78 17.98
C ALA A 28 11.52 24.25 17.91
N GLY A 29 10.44 23.46 17.93
CA GLY A 29 10.48 22.00 17.90
C GLY A 29 9.34 21.39 17.08
N ILE A 30 9.54 20.13 16.66
CA ILE A 30 8.49 19.34 16.03
C ILE A 30 7.36 19.15 17.04
N GLY A 31 6.19 19.74 16.76
CA GLY A 31 5.02 19.63 17.64
C GLY A 31 4.58 18.19 17.81
N ILE A 32 4.07 17.85 18.99
CA ILE A 32 3.63 16.48 19.30
C ILE A 32 2.57 15.98 18.32
N ILE A 33 1.68 16.87 17.85
CA ILE A 33 0.70 16.58 16.80
C ILE A 33 1.40 16.13 15.51
N THR A 34 2.48 16.80 15.10
CA THR A 34 3.25 16.45 13.91
C THR A 34 3.91 15.08 14.03
N ILE A 35 4.47 14.75 15.20
CA ILE A 35 5.05 13.43 15.48
C ILE A 35 3.99 12.32 15.46
N LEU A 36 2.83 12.54 16.07
CA LEU A 36 1.74 11.56 16.01
C LEU A 36 1.22 11.39 14.58
N PHE A 37 1.10 12.48 13.83
CA PHE A 37 0.60 12.43 12.45
C PHE A 37 1.55 11.67 11.53
N LEU A 38 2.85 12.00 11.59
CA LEU A 38 3.88 11.33 10.81
C LEU A 38 4.07 9.87 11.26
N GLY A 39 4.04 9.61 12.57
CA GLY A 39 4.12 8.27 13.13
C GLY A 39 2.94 7.39 12.72
N PHE A 40 1.72 7.94 12.69
CA PHE A 40 0.52 7.23 12.24
C PHE A 40 0.61 6.85 10.75
N PHE A 41 1.04 7.78 9.89
CA PHE A 41 1.32 7.47 8.48
C PHE A 41 2.42 6.43 8.32
N GLY A 42 3.50 6.53 9.11
CA GLY A 42 4.55 5.51 9.13
C GLY A 42 4.02 4.14 9.52
N LEU A 43 3.08 4.07 10.48
CA LEU A 43 2.44 2.84 10.90
C LEU A 43 1.51 2.26 9.82
N ILE A 44 0.78 3.11 9.09
CA ILE A 44 -0.03 2.70 7.93
C ILE A 44 0.88 2.07 6.87
N VAL A 45 1.99 2.73 6.51
CA VAL A 45 2.94 2.20 5.53
C VAL A 45 3.54 0.88 6.03
N ALA A 46 3.96 0.81 7.30
CA ALA A 46 4.55 -0.38 7.90
C ALA A 46 3.57 -1.57 7.90
N THR A 47 2.30 -1.35 8.25
CA THR A 47 1.27 -2.40 8.25
C THR A 47 0.90 -2.85 6.84
N GLN A 48 1.09 -2.00 5.82
CA GLN A 48 0.90 -2.35 4.42
C GLN A 48 2.12 -3.06 3.77
N VAL A 49 3.26 -3.16 4.46
CA VAL A 49 4.44 -3.88 3.93
C VAL A 49 4.14 -5.36 3.71
N LEU A 50 3.44 -6.02 4.65
CA LEU A 50 3.05 -7.43 4.52
C LEU A 50 2.15 -7.70 3.28
N PRO A 51 1.01 -7.00 3.09
CA PRO A 51 0.20 -7.18 1.90
C PRO A 51 0.93 -6.74 0.62
N GLY A 52 1.77 -5.71 0.68
CA GLY A 52 2.59 -5.26 -0.46
C GLY A 52 3.62 -6.31 -0.90
N LEU A 53 4.36 -6.90 0.05
CA LEU A 53 5.32 -7.97 -0.21
C LEU A 53 4.62 -9.22 -0.76
N PHE A 54 3.47 -9.59 -0.21
CA PHE A 54 2.67 -10.71 -0.71
C PHE A 54 2.27 -10.51 -2.17
N LEU A 55 1.79 -9.32 -2.52
CA LEU A 55 1.43 -8.96 -3.91
C LEU A 55 2.66 -8.96 -4.83
N PHE A 56 3.82 -8.51 -4.33
CA PHE A 56 5.07 -8.49 -5.08
C PHE A 56 5.59 -9.90 -5.39
N PHE A 57 5.64 -10.80 -4.40
CA PHE A 57 6.10 -12.18 -4.61
C PHE A 57 5.14 -12.99 -5.48
N THR A 58 3.83 -12.79 -5.33
CA THR A 58 2.83 -13.48 -6.17
C THR A 58 2.85 -12.95 -7.61
N GLY A 59 2.99 -11.64 -7.80
CA GLY A 59 3.09 -11.01 -9.13
C GLY A 59 4.34 -11.43 -9.89
N THR A 60 5.50 -11.45 -9.24
CA THR A 60 6.76 -11.94 -9.84
C THR A 60 6.67 -13.42 -10.21
N LYS A 61 6.17 -14.28 -9.32
CA LYS A 61 5.96 -15.71 -9.64
C LYS A 61 4.97 -15.91 -10.80
N SER A 62 3.93 -15.08 -10.89
CA SER A 62 2.95 -15.10 -11.99
C SER A 62 3.58 -14.71 -13.34
N LEU A 63 4.39 -13.65 -13.35
CA LEU A 63 5.09 -13.16 -14.56
C LEU A 63 6.11 -14.19 -15.07
N PHE A 64 6.84 -14.86 -14.18
CA PHE A 64 7.92 -15.78 -14.58
C PHE A 64 7.51 -17.26 -14.68
N GLY A 65 6.37 -17.67 -14.09
CA GLY A 65 5.95 -19.08 -14.00
C GLY A 65 5.12 -19.62 -15.18
N LYS A 66 4.75 -18.78 -16.17
CA LYS A 66 3.76 -19.16 -17.20
C LYS A 66 4.28 -20.03 -18.35
N ARG A 67 5.56 -20.44 -18.39
CA ARG A 67 6.11 -21.20 -19.53
C ARG A 67 6.11 -22.73 -19.42
N ASN A 68 5.77 -23.33 -18.27
CA ASN A 68 5.93 -24.79 -18.11
C ASN A 68 4.67 -25.63 -18.36
N ASN A 69 3.47 -25.05 -18.42
CA ASN A 69 2.23 -25.83 -18.52
C ASN A 69 1.73 -26.07 -19.96
N GLU A 70 2.27 -25.39 -20.95
CA GLU A 70 1.88 -25.61 -22.36
C GLU A 70 2.62 -26.80 -22.99
N ILE A 71 3.81 -27.13 -22.49
CA ILE A 71 4.65 -28.24 -23.00
C ILE A 71 4.23 -29.58 -22.40
N ALA A 72 3.67 -29.59 -21.18
CA ALA A 72 3.22 -30.81 -20.49
C ALA A 72 1.84 -31.31 -20.97
N SER A 73 0.97 -30.42 -21.49
CA SER A 73 -0.36 -30.81 -21.97
C SER A 73 -0.37 -31.39 -23.39
N LYS A 74 0.78 -31.41 -24.08
CA LYS A 74 0.91 -31.87 -25.47
C LYS A 74 1.74 -33.15 -25.61
N ARG A 75 2.00 -33.85 -24.50
CA ARG A 75 2.63 -35.18 -24.47
C ARG A 75 1.62 -36.23 -24.05
#